data_AF-A0A954EH81-F1
#
_entry.id   AF-A0A954EH81-F1
#
_cell.length_a   1.000
_cell.length_b   1.000
_cell.length_c   1.000
_cell.angle_alpha   90.00
_cell.angle_beta   90.00
_cell.angle_gamma   90.00
#
_symmetry.space_group_name_H-M   'P 1'
#
loop_
_entity.id
_entity.type
_entity.pdbx_description
1 polymer ?
#
loop_
_entity_poly.entity_id
_entity_poly.type
_entity_poly.pdbx_seq_one_letter_code
_entity_poly.pdbx_strand_id
1 'polypeptide(L)'
;GKNVFHLSRLETLMDEFPDARFIHLLRDPRESIPSTLSMFTKPWKVHSPDLVQEPRYYEQMAKLFCDYNRHFLEIRDQSPQRILTLRYEDLLRSPRETVEKACQHAGLELNPEMLADLDQQAQKQHHFSSHHHYELAEFSLTQDWLDQHSAEIRQRYFDS
;
A
#
# COMPACT_ATOMS: atom_id res chain seq x y z
N GLY A 1 -10.17 -0.07 12.06
CA GLY A 1 -9.18 1.01 12.18
C GLY A 1 -8.16 0.92 11.05
N LYS A 2 -7.65 2.04 10.54
CA LYS A 2 -6.65 2.09 9.44
C LYS A 2 -5.22 2.02 10.01
N ASN A 3 -4.42 1.05 9.57
CA ASN A 3 -3.02 0.93 9.97
C ASN A 3 -2.21 0.14 8.92
N VAL A 4 -1.06 0.68 8.51
CA VAL A 4 -0.18 0.09 7.48
C VAL A 4 0.44 -1.23 7.94
N PHE A 5 0.62 -1.42 9.25
CA PHE A 5 1.21 -2.65 9.81
C PHE A 5 0.23 -3.81 9.92
N HIS A 6 -1.07 -3.61 9.68
CA HIS A 6 -2.06 -4.69 9.78
C HIS A 6 -1.82 -5.80 8.75
N LEU A 7 -1.12 -5.51 7.64
CA LEU A 7 -0.75 -6.52 6.65
C LEU A 7 0.08 -7.65 7.26
N SER A 8 1.00 -7.34 8.19
CA SER A 8 1.83 -8.34 8.88
C SER A 8 1.08 -9.18 9.93
N ARG A 9 -0.18 -8.83 10.24
CA ARG A 9 -1.01 -9.48 11.28
C ARG A 9 -2.41 -9.81 10.77
N LEU A 10 -2.57 -9.90 9.46
CA LEU A 10 -3.87 -9.96 8.82
C LEU A 10 -4.62 -11.24 9.22
N GLU A 11 -3.94 -12.39 9.26
CA GLU A 11 -4.53 -13.66 9.72
C GLU A 11 -5.09 -13.56 11.15
N THR A 12 -4.31 -13.01 12.09
CA THR A 12 -4.79 -12.81 13.48
C THR A 12 -6.02 -11.90 13.53
N LEU A 13 -6.06 -10.82 12.74
CA LEU A 13 -7.25 -9.97 12.67
C LEU A 13 -8.45 -10.70 12.05
N MET A 14 -8.19 -11.58 11.10
CA MET A 14 -9.22 -12.38 10.45
C MET A 14 -9.82 -13.43 11.38
N ASP A 15 -9.02 -13.99 12.28
CA ASP A 15 -9.44 -14.94 13.32
C ASP A 15 -10.24 -14.25 14.43
N GLU A 16 -9.74 -13.11 14.94
CA GLU A 16 -10.38 -12.35 16.02
C GLU A 16 -11.70 -11.69 15.57
N PHE A 17 -11.80 -11.30 14.30
CA PHE A 17 -12.98 -10.65 13.74
C PHE A 17 -13.51 -11.43 12.52
N PRO A 18 -14.18 -12.58 12.72
CA PRO A 18 -14.60 -13.46 11.63
C PRO A 18 -15.55 -12.78 10.63
N ASP A 19 -16.37 -11.83 11.09
CA ASP A 19 -17.31 -11.09 10.25
C ASP A 19 -16.69 -9.83 9.59
N ALA A 20 -15.44 -9.50 9.92
CA ALA A 20 -14.78 -8.33 9.36
C ALA A 20 -14.47 -8.49 7.87
N ARG A 21 -14.67 -7.38 7.15
CA ARG A 21 -14.23 -7.17 5.78
C ARG A 21 -12.98 -6.29 5.77
N PHE A 22 -12.01 -6.66 4.96
CA PHE A 22 -10.73 -5.99 4.85
C PHE A 22 -10.63 -5.30 3.50
N ILE A 23 -10.14 -4.08 3.51
CA ILE A 23 -9.83 -3.30 2.31
C ILE A 23 -8.32 -3.04 2.34
N HIS A 24 -7.61 -3.53 1.34
CA HIS A 24 -6.20 -3.27 1.14
C HIS A 24 -6.03 -2.25 0.02
N LEU A 25 -5.53 -1.05 0.37
CA LEU A 25 -5.15 -0.03 -0.60
C LEU A 25 -3.70 -0.28 -1.03
N LEU A 26 -3.53 -0.77 -2.25
CA LEU A 26 -2.25 -1.15 -2.83
C LEU A 26 -1.76 -0.05 -3.77
N ARG A 27 -0.52 0.40 -3.59
CA ARG A 27 0.17 1.32 -4.51
C ARG A 27 1.27 0.56 -5.21
N ASP A 28 1.57 0.93 -6.46
CA ASP A 28 2.64 0.31 -7.23
C ASP A 28 3.92 0.18 -6.38
N PRO A 29 4.47 -1.04 -6.20
CA PRO A 29 5.71 -1.28 -5.48
C PRO A 29 6.88 -0.38 -5.93
N ARG A 30 6.91 0.01 -7.21
CA ARG A 30 7.90 0.93 -7.77
C ARG A 30 7.87 2.30 -7.11
N GLU A 31 6.72 2.71 -6.60
CA GLU A 31 6.57 3.96 -5.85
C GLU A 31 6.51 3.75 -4.34
N SER A 32 5.85 2.68 -3.88
CA SER A 32 5.58 2.47 -2.47
C SER A 32 6.80 1.97 -1.70
N ILE A 33 7.66 1.14 -2.29
CA ILE A 33 8.88 0.65 -1.61
C ILE A 33 9.87 1.78 -1.36
N PRO A 34 10.29 2.61 -2.35
CA PRO A 34 11.18 3.74 -2.09
C PRO A 34 10.61 4.75 -1.08
N SER A 35 9.30 5.04 -1.16
CA SER A 35 8.64 5.92 -0.21
C SER A 35 8.67 5.36 1.22
N THR A 36 8.50 4.04 1.35
CA THR A 36 8.54 3.36 2.64
C THR A 36 9.96 3.39 3.21
N LEU A 37 10.98 3.10 2.38
CA LEU A 37 12.39 3.22 2.77
C LEU A 37 12.67 4.62 3.31
N SER A 38 12.35 5.65 2.54
CA SER A 38 12.55 7.05 2.96
C SER A 38 11.88 7.37 4.29
N MET A 39 10.62 6.96 4.47
CA MET A 39 9.87 7.22 5.71
C MET A 39 10.52 6.56 6.93
N PHE A 40 10.92 5.30 6.82
CA PHE A 40 11.44 4.52 7.96
C PHE A 40 12.92 4.75 8.26
N THR A 41 13.73 5.11 7.25
CA THR A 41 15.16 5.35 7.45
C THR A 41 15.49 6.82 7.73
N LYS A 42 14.57 7.76 7.49
CA LYS A 42 14.78 9.18 7.82
C LYS A 42 15.13 9.41 9.30
N PRO A 43 14.49 8.73 10.29
CA PRO A 43 14.89 8.81 11.69
C PRO A 43 16.30 8.30 11.97
N TRP A 44 16.84 7.35 11.18
CA TRP A 44 18.17 6.77 11.41
C TRP A 44 19.26 7.84 11.38
N LYS A 45 19.10 8.87 10.53
CA LYS A 45 20.01 10.02 10.47
C LYS A 45 20.19 10.72 11.82
N VAL A 46 19.19 10.62 12.70
CA VAL A 46 19.19 11.24 14.04
C VAL A 46 19.65 10.25 15.11
N HIS A 47 19.06 9.06 15.18
CA HIS A 47 19.29 8.15 16.31
C HIS A 47 20.32 7.03 16.03
N SER A 48 20.66 6.75 14.77
CA SER A 48 21.54 5.66 14.37
C SER A 48 22.29 5.99 13.07
N PRO A 49 23.14 7.04 13.07
CA PRO A 49 23.80 7.53 11.87
C PRO A 49 24.71 6.48 11.21
N ASP A 50 25.27 5.56 11.99
CA ASP A 50 26.11 4.47 11.48
C ASP A 50 25.32 3.52 10.55
N LEU A 51 24.01 3.33 10.78
CA LEU A 51 23.17 2.47 9.93
C LEU A 51 22.92 3.09 8.55
N VAL A 52 23.00 4.42 8.43
CA VAL A 52 22.79 5.13 7.17
C VAL A 52 23.89 4.84 6.16
N GLN A 53 25.08 4.46 6.64
CA GLN A 53 26.24 4.16 5.80
C GLN A 53 26.29 2.70 5.33
N GLU A 54 25.28 1.88 5.69
CA GLU A 54 25.30 0.43 5.49
C GLU A 54 24.19 -0.02 4.52
N PRO A 55 24.50 -0.13 3.21
CA PRO A 55 23.54 -0.49 2.15
C PRO A 55 22.68 -1.71 2.45
N ARG A 56 23.25 -2.71 3.14
CA ARG A 56 22.57 -3.97 3.47
C ARG A 56 21.27 -3.77 4.25
N TYR A 57 21.15 -2.75 5.09
CA TYR A 57 19.94 -2.54 5.88
C TYR A 57 18.78 -2.00 5.04
N TYR A 58 19.09 -1.20 4.02
CA TYR A 58 18.09 -0.74 3.06
C TYR A 58 17.55 -1.90 2.23
N GLU A 59 18.44 -2.77 1.73
CA GLU A 59 18.04 -3.96 0.99
C GLU A 59 17.20 -4.92 1.85
N GLN A 60 17.64 -5.20 3.09
CA GLN A 60 16.87 -6.05 4.01
C GLN A 60 15.47 -5.50 4.28
N MET A 61 15.36 -4.18 4.48
CA MET A 61 14.08 -3.54 4.73
C MET A 61 13.21 -3.53 3.47
N ALA A 62 13.77 -3.25 2.29
CA ALA A 62 13.05 -3.34 1.02
C ALA A 62 12.53 -4.76 0.78
N LYS A 63 13.37 -5.77 1.03
CA LYS A 63 13.00 -7.18 0.90
C LYS A 63 11.86 -7.53 1.84
N LEU A 64 11.91 -7.07 3.10
CA LEU A 64 10.84 -7.29 4.07
C LEU A 64 9.49 -6.75 3.56
N PHE A 65 9.46 -5.55 2.99
CA PHE A 65 8.22 -4.98 2.45
C PHE A 65 7.75 -5.70 1.17
N CYS A 66 8.66 -6.17 0.32
CA CYS A 66 8.31 -7.05 -0.80
C CYS A 66 7.74 -8.40 -0.32
N ASP A 67 8.33 -8.99 0.73
CA ASP A 67 7.85 -10.24 1.32
C ASP A 67 6.45 -10.06 1.96
N TYR A 68 6.17 -8.91 2.60
CA TYR A 68 4.83 -8.58 3.09
C TYR A 68 3.79 -8.49 1.96
N ASN A 69 4.16 -7.93 0.81
CA ASN A 69 3.29 -7.92 -0.37
C ASN A 69 2.97 -9.34 -0.84
N ARG A 70 3.98 -10.23 -0.91
CA ARG A 70 3.78 -11.63 -1.29
C ARG A 70 2.89 -12.37 -0.31
N HIS A 71 3.18 -12.25 0.98
CA HIS A 71 2.38 -12.88 2.03
C HIS A 71 0.93 -12.38 2.04
N PHE A 72 0.71 -11.08 1.76
CA PHE A 72 -0.64 -10.57 1.56
C PHE A 72 -1.38 -11.27 0.40
N LEU A 73 -0.71 -11.55 -0.73
CA LEU A 73 -1.34 -12.26 -1.84
C LEU A 73 -1.78 -13.67 -1.45
N GLU A 74 -0.96 -14.38 -0.67
CA GLU A 74 -1.28 -15.71 -0.15
C GLU A 74 -2.55 -15.68 0.70
N ILE A 75 -2.64 -14.77 1.67
CA ILE A 75 -3.81 -14.62 2.54
C ILE A 75 -5.03 -14.22 1.71
N ARG A 76 -4.86 -13.28 0.78
CA ARG A 76 -5.93 -12.83 -0.11
C ARG A 76 -6.50 -13.99 -0.91
N ASP A 77 -5.66 -14.88 -1.43
CA ASP A 77 -6.08 -16.01 -2.26
C ASP A 77 -6.81 -17.08 -1.45
N GLN A 78 -6.50 -17.20 -0.16
CA GLN A 78 -7.23 -18.08 0.76
C GLN A 78 -8.58 -17.48 1.18
N SER A 79 -8.73 -16.15 1.17
CA SER A 79 -9.93 -15.45 1.65
C SER A 79 -10.44 -14.34 0.72
N PRO A 80 -10.68 -14.62 -0.58
CA PRO A 80 -10.98 -13.60 -1.57
C PRO A 80 -12.31 -12.85 -1.31
N GLN A 81 -13.26 -13.47 -0.60
CA GLN A 81 -14.53 -12.83 -0.25
C GLN A 81 -14.40 -11.85 0.92
N ARG A 82 -13.35 -11.95 1.72
CA ARG A 82 -13.14 -11.09 2.90
C ARG A 82 -12.23 -9.91 2.60
N ILE A 83 -11.42 -9.99 1.54
CA ILE A 83 -10.39 -9.00 1.21
C ILE A 83 -10.68 -8.35 -0.15
N LEU A 84 -10.95 -7.05 -0.15
CA LEU A 84 -10.98 -6.22 -1.35
C LEU A 84 -9.63 -5.53 -1.52
N THR A 85 -8.99 -5.72 -2.68
CA THR A 85 -7.79 -4.93 -3.04
C THR A 85 -8.20 -3.78 -3.95
N LEU A 86 -7.82 -2.56 -3.58
CA LEU A 86 -8.03 -1.35 -4.37
C LEU A 86 -6.68 -0.74 -4.71
N ARG A 87 -6.53 -0.27 -5.94
CA ARG A 87 -5.33 0.44 -6.36
C ARG A 87 -5.38 1.89 -5.89
N TYR A 88 -4.25 2.38 -5.38
CA TYR A 88 -4.08 3.79 -5.06
C TYR A 88 -4.26 4.68 -6.29
N GLU A 89 -3.81 4.23 -7.47
CA GLU A 89 -3.93 4.98 -8.71
C GLU A 89 -5.38 5.05 -9.19
N ASP A 90 -6.20 4.04 -8.90
CA ASP A 90 -7.64 4.07 -9.17
C ASP A 90 -8.36 4.99 -8.18
N LEU A 91 -7.94 5.00 -6.91
CA LEU A 91 -8.45 5.96 -5.93
C LEU A 91 -8.17 7.40 -6.33
N LEU A 92 -7.00 7.69 -6.90
CA LEU A 92 -6.67 9.03 -7.40
C LEU A 92 -7.43 9.40 -8.68
N ARG A 93 -7.61 8.43 -9.59
CA ARG A 93 -8.24 8.65 -10.89
C ARG A 93 -9.76 8.76 -10.81
N SER A 94 -10.36 7.86 -10.03
CA SER A 94 -11.80 7.74 -9.82
C SER A 94 -12.09 7.55 -8.32
N PRO A 95 -11.94 8.61 -7.49
CA PRO A 95 -12.14 8.50 -6.04
C PRO A 95 -13.53 8.00 -5.66
N ARG A 96 -14.56 8.52 -6.35
CA ARG A 96 -15.96 8.15 -6.12
C ARG A 96 -16.18 6.65 -6.33
N GLU A 97 -15.87 6.16 -7.52
CA GLU A 97 -16.05 4.75 -7.89
C GLU A 97 -15.27 3.82 -6.95
N THR A 98 -14.06 4.22 -6.56
CA THR A 98 -13.20 3.43 -5.68
C THR A 98 -13.77 3.33 -4.26
N VAL A 99 -14.29 4.43 -3.72
CA VAL A 99 -14.95 4.45 -2.40
C VAL A 99 -16.30 3.73 -2.44
N GLU A 100 -17.08 3.86 -3.50
CA GLU A 100 -18.33 3.10 -3.68
C GLU A 100 -18.07 1.59 -3.64
N LYS A 101 -17.03 1.09 -4.34
CA LYS A 101 -16.60 -0.32 -4.26
C LYS A 101 -16.21 -0.74 -2.85
N ALA A 102 -15.48 0.13 -2.13
CA ALA A 102 -15.08 -0.12 -0.74
C ALA A 102 -16.28 -0.25 0.19
N CYS A 103 -17.26 0.66 0.08
CA CYS A 103 -18.49 0.64 0.86
C CYS A 103 -19.34 -0.59 0.55
N GLN A 104 -19.51 -0.92 -0.73
CA GLN A 104 -20.23 -2.12 -1.15
C GLN A 104 -19.62 -3.39 -0.55
N HIS A 105 -18.28 -3.53 -0.59
CA HIS A 105 -17.59 -4.67 0.03
C HIS A 105 -17.76 -4.72 1.55
N ALA A 106 -17.80 -3.56 2.20
CA ALA A 106 -18.04 -3.44 3.64
C ALA A 106 -19.52 -3.63 4.04
N GLY A 107 -20.44 -3.76 3.08
CA GLY A 107 -21.88 -3.82 3.35
C GLY A 107 -22.47 -2.50 3.84
N LEU A 108 -21.86 -1.37 3.45
CA LEU A 108 -22.29 -0.03 3.82
C LEU A 108 -23.05 0.63 2.68
N GLU A 109 -24.21 1.20 2.98
CA GLU A 109 -25.00 1.98 2.02
C GLU A 109 -24.54 3.44 2.00
N LEU A 110 -24.31 3.97 0.79
CA LEU A 110 -24.00 5.38 0.60
C LEU A 110 -25.28 6.16 0.30
N ASN A 111 -25.57 7.18 1.10
CA ASN A 111 -26.68 8.10 0.90
C ASN A 111 -26.23 9.30 0.03
N PRO A 112 -27.19 10.10 -0.49
CA PRO A 112 -26.86 11.23 -1.38
C PRO A 112 -25.95 12.29 -0.75
N GLU A 113 -26.04 12.51 0.57
CA GLU A 113 -25.21 13.49 1.28
C GLU A 113 -23.74 13.03 1.36
N MET A 114 -23.51 11.75 1.66
CA MET A 114 -22.18 11.16 1.69
C MET A 114 -21.54 11.15 0.29
N LEU A 115 -22.33 10.91 -0.76
CA LEU A 115 -21.85 11.00 -2.14
C LEU A 115 -21.44 12.44 -2.51
N ALA A 116 -22.22 13.43 -2.07
CA ALA A 116 -21.89 14.85 -2.31
C ALA A 116 -20.61 15.29 -1.58
N ASP A 117 -20.42 14.87 -0.32
CA ASP A 117 -19.16 15.14 0.40
C ASP A 117 -17.98 14.43 -0.27
N LEU A 118 -18.14 13.18 -0.70
CA LEU A 118 -17.12 12.43 -1.42
C LEU A 118 -16.68 13.15 -2.71
N ASP A 119 -17.63 13.64 -3.51
CA ASP A 119 -17.35 14.43 -4.72
C ASP A 119 -16.58 15.72 -4.36
N GLN A 120 -16.95 16.38 -3.26
CA GLN A 120 -16.25 17.59 -2.79
C GLN A 120 -14.82 17.29 -2.33
N GLN A 121 -14.60 16.19 -1.60
CA GLN A 121 -13.26 15.80 -1.16
C GLN A 121 -12.37 15.39 -2.34
N ALA A 122 -12.93 14.65 -3.31
CA ALA A 122 -12.24 14.29 -4.54
C ALA A 122 -11.70 15.52 -5.28
N GLN A 123 -12.52 16.57 -5.41
CA GLN A 123 -12.12 17.85 -6.03
C GLN A 123 -10.95 18.52 -5.29
N LYS A 124 -10.95 18.50 -3.95
CA LYS A 124 -9.85 19.05 -3.15
C LYS A 124 -8.55 18.26 -3.30
N GLN A 125 -8.66 16.93 -3.43
CA GLN A 125 -7.50 16.04 -3.48
C GLN A 125 -6.77 16.06 -4.83
N HIS A 126 -7.43 16.46 -5.93
CA HIS A 126 -6.78 16.65 -7.24
C HIS A 126 -5.58 17.63 -7.21
N HIS A 127 -5.46 18.45 -6.17
CA HIS A 127 -4.33 19.37 -5.98
C HIS A 127 -3.18 18.82 -5.13
N PHE A 128 -3.32 17.64 -4.51
CA PHE A 128 -2.29 17.03 -3.67
C PHE A 128 -1.62 15.86 -4.40
N SER A 129 -0.55 16.16 -5.14
CA SER A 129 0.39 15.14 -5.61
C SER A 129 1.72 15.31 -4.89
N SER A 130 2.06 14.35 -4.03
CA SER A 130 3.42 14.24 -3.50
C SER A 130 4.33 13.68 -4.60
N HIS A 131 4.86 14.56 -5.45
CA HIS A 131 5.88 14.24 -6.46
C HIS A 131 7.26 13.97 -5.83
N HIS A 132 7.32 13.26 -4.70
CA HIS A 132 8.58 12.78 -4.18
C HIS A 132 9.02 11.62 -5.06
N HIS A 133 9.84 11.94 -6.08
CA HIS A 133 10.67 10.96 -6.75
C HIS A 133 11.75 10.54 -5.75
N TYR A 134 11.56 9.37 -5.15
CA TYR A 134 12.59 8.73 -4.36
C TYR A 134 13.46 7.93 -5.31
N GLU A 135 14.74 8.27 -5.40
CA GLU A 135 15.65 7.52 -6.23
C GLU A 135 16.12 6.27 -5.47
N LEU A 136 15.91 5.09 -6.05
CA LEU A 136 16.40 3.82 -5.48
C LEU A 136 17.92 3.83 -5.24
N ALA A 137 18.65 4.65 -5.99
CA ALA A 137 20.08 4.88 -5.81
C ALA A 137 20.42 5.44 -4.41
N GLU A 138 19.54 6.21 -3.77
CA GLU A 138 19.72 6.69 -2.38
C GLU A 138 19.79 5.54 -1.38
N PHE A 139 19.23 4.38 -1.75
CA PHE A 139 19.15 3.17 -0.95
C PHE A 139 20.11 2.09 -1.44
N SER A 140 20.99 2.40 -2.40
CA SER A 140 21.87 1.43 -3.07
C SER A 140 21.10 0.27 -3.74
N LEU A 141 19.88 0.53 -4.19
CA LEU A 141 19.03 -0.43 -4.89
C LEU A 141 18.90 -0.06 -6.37
N THR A 142 18.59 -1.05 -7.20
CA THR A 142 18.36 -0.86 -8.65
C THR A 142 16.88 -1.10 -8.99
N GLN A 143 16.44 -0.52 -10.11
CA GLN A 143 15.11 -0.78 -10.64
C GLN A 143 14.91 -2.27 -10.95
N ASP A 144 15.90 -2.93 -11.56
CA ASP A 144 15.85 -4.37 -11.87
C ASP A 144 15.65 -5.23 -10.62
N TRP A 145 16.35 -4.89 -9.52
CA TRP A 145 16.17 -5.57 -8.25
C TRP A 145 14.73 -5.43 -7.77
N LEU A 146 14.19 -4.21 -7.79
CA LEU A 146 12.82 -3.96 -7.34
C LEU A 146 11.80 -4.67 -8.23
N ASP A 147 11.99 -4.62 -9.54
CA ASP A 147 11.10 -5.23 -10.52
C ASP A 147 11.07 -6.75 -10.35
N GLN A 148 12.21 -7.39 -10.08
CA GLN A 148 12.30 -8.82 -9.78
C GLN A 148 11.58 -9.17 -8.47
N HIS A 149 11.81 -8.41 -7.40
CA HIS A 149 11.27 -8.73 -6.06
C HIS A 149 9.80 -8.39 -5.90
N SER A 150 9.26 -7.52 -6.76
CA SER A 150 7.85 -7.11 -6.78
C SER A 150 7.06 -7.65 -7.97
N ALA A 151 7.67 -8.51 -8.80
CA ALA A 151 7.09 -8.96 -10.07
C ALA A 151 5.67 -9.52 -9.93
N GLU A 152 5.43 -10.39 -8.94
CA GLU A 152 4.15 -11.08 -8.77
C GLU A 152 2.99 -10.11 -8.53
N ILE A 153 3.16 -9.18 -7.58
CA ILE A 153 2.12 -8.20 -7.27
C ILE A 153 1.95 -7.18 -8.39
N ARG A 154 3.04 -6.85 -9.12
CA ARG A 154 2.97 -5.98 -10.31
C ARG A 154 2.22 -6.61 -11.46
N GLN A 155 2.56 -7.84 -11.84
CA GLN A 155 1.87 -8.58 -12.88
C GLN A 155 0.37 -8.72 -12.59
N ARG A 156 0.02 -8.87 -11.30
CA ARG A 156 -1.37 -9.10 -10.89
C ARG A 156 -2.25 -7.86 -10.90
N TYR A 157 -1.69 -6.67 -10.66
CA TYR A 157 -2.47 -5.45 -10.44
C TYR A 157 -2.08 -4.27 -11.31
N PHE A 158 -0.89 -4.27 -11.91
CA PHE A 158 -0.28 -3.08 -12.52
C PHE A 158 0.15 -3.28 -13.98
N ASP A 159 0.57 -4.48 -14.36
CA ASP A 159 1.10 -4.77 -15.70
C ASP A 159 0.09 -5.49 -16.63
N SER A 160 -1.15 -5.66 -16.17
CA SER A 160 -2.27 -6.29 -16.90
C SER A 160 -3.06 -5.32 -17.77
#